data_AF-A0A7S4F6W6-F1
#
_entry.id   AF-A0A7S4F6W6-F1
#
_cell.length_a   1.000
_cell.length_b   1.000
_cell.length_c   1.000
_cell.angle_alpha   90.00
_cell.angle_beta   90.00
_cell.angle_gamma   90.00
#
_symmetry.space_group_name_H-M   'P 1'
#
loop_
_entity.id
_entity.type
_entity.pdbx_description
1 polymer ?
#
loop_
_entity_poly.entity_id
_entity_poly.type
_entity_poly.pdbx_seq_one_letter_code
_entity_poly.pdbx_strand_id
1 'polypeptide(L)'
;AGGGAASVATCTLQIKGLNGGVACLLELPSHTTIRQLRARIDALQISSDAAYELHTLWPAESVESQSERTLEALGLLPRTTLCMRPLAQHMLPVWNGGFALP
;
A
#
# COMPACT_ATOMS: atom_id res chain seq x y z
N ALA A 1 -16.74 -5.35 38.46
CA ALA A 1 -15.80 -4.24 38.20
C ALA A 1 -15.34 -4.36 36.75
N GLY A 2 -15.19 -3.21 36.06
CA GLY A 2 -15.35 -3.07 34.62
C GLY A 2 -14.41 -3.91 33.75
N GLY A 3 -15.02 -4.67 32.83
CA GLY A 3 -14.35 -5.14 31.62
C GLY A 3 -14.09 -3.94 30.72
N GLY A 4 -12.92 -3.34 30.87
CA GLY A 4 -12.40 -2.40 29.88
C GLY A 4 -12.15 -3.18 28.59
N ALA A 5 -13.16 -3.23 27.72
CA ALA A 5 -12.92 -3.47 26.31
C ALA A 5 -11.98 -2.34 25.89
N ALA A 6 -10.67 -2.64 25.83
CA ALA A 6 -9.72 -1.78 25.17
C ALA A 6 -10.30 -1.57 23.78
N SER A 7 -10.87 -0.38 23.55
CA SER A 7 -11.52 -0.03 22.31
C SER A 7 -10.42 -0.11 21.26
N VAL A 8 -10.34 -1.24 20.57
CA VAL A 8 -9.34 -1.48 19.53
C VAL A 8 -9.63 -0.42 18.48
N ALA A 9 -8.80 0.63 18.44
CA ALA A 9 -8.96 1.68 17.46
C ALA A 9 -8.85 1.03 16.09
N THR A 10 -9.94 0.99 15.35
CA THR A 10 -9.96 0.46 13.99
C THR A 10 -9.56 1.58 13.03
N CYS A 11 -8.81 1.20 12.00
CA CYS A 11 -8.40 2.07 10.91
C CYS A 11 -9.06 1.59 9.63
N THR A 12 -9.75 2.50 8.95
CA THR A 12 -10.29 2.25 7.62
C THR A 12 -9.29 2.73 6.57
N LEU A 13 -8.68 1.80 5.85
CA LEU A 13 -7.72 2.06 4.79
C LEU A 13 -8.38 1.87 3.43
N GLN A 14 -8.35 2.92 2.62
CA GLN A 14 -8.76 2.86 1.23
C GLN A 14 -7.51 2.69 0.36
N ILE A 15 -7.38 1.57 -0.33
CA ILE A 15 -6.26 1.30 -1.23
C ILE A 15 -6.69 1.64 -2.66
N LYS A 16 -6.00 2.60 -3.28
CA LYS A 16 -6.14 2.91 -4.69
C LYS A 16 -5.18 2.06 -5.51
N GLY A 17 -5.70 1.35 -6.49
CA GLY A 17 -4.90 0.53 -7.39
C GLY A 17 -4.14 1.36 -8.42
N LEU A 18 -3.32 0.70 -9.23
CA LEU A 18 -2.50 1.31 -10.28
C LEU A 18 -3.33 2.06 -11.35
N ASN A 19 -4.60 1.68 -11.52
CA ASN A 19 -5.54 2.33 -12.45
C ASN A 19 -6.14 3.64 -11.90
N GLY A 20 -5.73 4.10 -10.71
CA GLY A 20 -6.25 5.30 -10.03
C GLY A 20 -7.62 5.10 -9.37
N GLY A 21 -8.31 4.01 -9.66
CA GLY A 21 -9.54 3.58 -8.99
C GLY A 21 -9.29 2.99 -7.60
N VAL A 22 -10.36 2.85 -6.80
CA VAL A 22 -10.31 2.14 -5.52
C VAL A 22 -10.19 0.67 -5.79
N ALA A 23 -9.08 0.06 -5.37
CA ALA A 23 -8.86 -1.37 -5.52
C ALA A 23 -9.52 -2.15 -4.37
N CYS A 24 -9.34 -1.68 -3.14
CA CYS A 24 -10.00 -2.28 -1.98
C CYS A 24 -10.15 -1.29 -0.83
N LEU A 25 -11.00 -1.67 0.13
CA LEU A 25 -11.16 -1.00 1.40
C LEU A 25 -10.93 -2.04 2.49
N LEU A 26 -10.03 -1.73 3.42
CA LEU A 26 -9.61 -2.62 4.49
C LEU A 26 -9.92 -1.97 5.83
N GLU A 27 -10.48 -2.74 6.74
CA GLU A 27 -10.62 -2.35 8.14
C GLU A 27 -9.63 -3.16 8.96
N LEU A 28 -8.63 -2.49 9.52
CA LEU A 28 -7.53 -3.12 10.24
C LEU A 28 -7.38 -2.49 11.63
N PRO A 29 -6.91 -3.24 12.63
CA PRO A 29 -6.55 -2.67 13.93
C PRO A 29 -5.46 -1.60 13.81
N SER A 30 -5.47 -0.58 14.68
CA SER A 30 -4.50 0.53 14.71
C SER A 30 -3.04 0.07 14.89
N HIS A 31 -2.84 -1.05 15.58
CA HIS A 31 -1.55 -1.67 15.84
C HIS A 31 -1.04 -2.53 14.67
N THR A 32 -1.79 -2.62 13.56
CA THR A 32 -1.33 -3.34 12.37
C THR A 32 -0.10 -2.63 11.80
N THR A 33 0.92 -3.38 11.39
CA THR A 33 2.11 -2.81 10.76
C THR A 33 1.96 -2.70 9.25
N ILE A 34 2.75 -1.82 8.62
CA ILE A 34 2.76 -1.70 7.15
C ILE A 34 3.14 -3.02 6.47
N ARG A 35 4.07 -3.79 7.06
CA ARG A 35 4.40 -5.15 6.57
C ARG A 35 3.18 -6.08 6.55
N GLN A 36 2.37 -6.06 7.60
CA GLN A 36 1.15 -6.88 7.68
C GLN A 36 0.08 -6.40 6.68
N LEU A 37 -0.06 -5.08 6.53
CA LEU A 37 -0.94 -4.49 5.52
C LEU A 37 -0.55 -4.95 4.10
N ARG A 38 0.75 -4.92 3.78
CA ARG A 38 1.26 -5.37 2.48
C ARG A 38 0.95 -6.84 2.23
N ALA A 39 1.23 -7.71 3.21
CA ALA A 39 0.87 -9.13 3.11
C ALA A 39 -0.64 -9.35 2.89
N ARG A 40 -1.51 -8.50 3.45
CA ARG A 40 -2.96 -8.54 3.22
C ARG A 40 -3.33 -8.11 1.80
N ILE A 41 -2.70 -7.06 1.28
CA ILE A 41 -2.93 -6.58 -0.10
C ILE A 41 -2.44 -7.63 -1.11
N ASP A 42 -1.28 -8.24 -0.86
CA ASP A 42 -0.72 -9.31 -1.69
C ASP A 42 -1.61 -10.55 -1.67
N ALA A 43 -2.17 -10.93 -0.51
CA ALA A 43 -3.12 -12.03 -0.39
C ALA A 43 -4.43 -11.79 -1.14
N LEU A 44 -4.82 -10.52 -1.35
CA LEU A 44 -5.99 -10.15 -2.16
C LEU A 44 -5.72 -10.15 -3.67
N GLN A 45 -4.47 -10.43 -4.09
CA GLN A 45 -4.05 -10.48 -5.50
C GLN A 45 -4.43 -9.22 -6.31
N ILE A 46 -4.47 -8.06 -5.63
CA ILE A 46 -4.89 -6.78 -6.24
C ILE A 46 -3.89 -6.32 -7.32
N SER A 47 -2.62 -6.63 -7.15
CA SER A 47 -1.56 -6.41 -8.13
C SER A 47 -0.87 -7.75 -8.39
N SER A 48 -1.39 -8.52 -9.34
CA SER A 48 -0.88 -9.86 -9.61
C SER A 48 0.39 -9.89 -10.48
N ASP A 49 0.84 -8.73 -11.02
CA ASP A 49 1.83 -8.73 -12.12
C ASP A 49 2.92 -7.65 -12.03
N ALA A 50 2.73 -6.59 -11.23
CA ALA A 50 3.67 -5.47 -11.16
C ALA A 50 4.12 -5.20 -9.73
N ALA A 51 5.44 -5.14 -9.53
CA ALA A 51 6.03 -4.61 -8.30
C ALA A 51 5.47 -3.21 -8.03
N TYR A 52 5.00 -2.97 -6.83
CA TYR A 52 4.37 -1.72 -6.43
C TYR A 52 4.94 -1.21 -5.11
N GLU A 53 4.80 0.10 -4.90
CA GLU A 53 5.04 0.79 -3.63
C GLU A 53 3.74 1.40 -3.13
N LEU A 54 3.57 1.41 -1.81
CA LEU A 54 2.47 2.13 -1.17
C LEU A 54 2.90 3.56 -0.85
N HIS A 55 2.09 4.52 -1.30
CA HIS A 55 2.29 5.94 -1.05
C HIS A 55 1.09 6.52 -0.31
N THR A 56 1.33 7.38 0.67
CA THR A 56 0.28 8.21 1.26
C THR A 56 -0.19 9.26 0.25
N LEU A 57 -1.44 9.71 0.38
CA LEU A 57 -1.99 10.74 -0.51
C LEU A 57 -1.47 12.14 -0.14
N TRP A 58 -1.32 12.40 1.15
CA TRP A 58 -0.81 13.67 1.66
C TRP A 58 -0.20 13.51 3.06
N PRO A 59 1.08 13.85 3.27
CA PRO A 59 2.08 14.13 2.24
C PRO A 59 2.27 12.93 1.31
N ALA A 60 2.70 13.15 0.06
CA ALA A 60 2.89 12.08 -0.91
C ALA A 60 4.23 11.36 -0.67
N GLU A 61 4.25 10.46 0.31
CA GLU A 61 5.45 9.77 0.78
C GLU A 61 5.30 8.26 0.71
N SER A 62 6.41 7.57 0.43
CA SER A 62 6.46 6.12 0.47
C SER A 62 6.42 5.62 1.91
N VAL A 63 5.52 4.67 2.21
CA VAL A 63 5.44 4.05 3.54
C VAL A 63 6.37 2.83 3.68
N GLU A 64 7.08 2.45 2.61
CA GLU A 64 7.96 1.28 2.58
C GLU A 64 9.11 1.38 3.57
N SER A 65 9.72 2.57 3.70
CA SER A 65 10.78 2.84 4.68
C SER A 65 10.31 2.73 6.13
N GLN A 66 9.01 2.64 6.36
CA GLN A 66 8.37 2.56 7.67
C GLN A 66 7.63 1.23 7.86
N SER A 67 8.08 0.16 7.19
CA SER A 67 7.46 -1.17 7.17
C SER A 67 7.16 -1.79 8.55
N GLU A 68 7.99 -1.48 9.56
CA GLU A 68 7.84 -1.96 10.93
C GLU A 68 6.95 -1.07 11.81
N ARG A 69 6.61 0.14 11.36
CA ARG A 69 5.74 1.06 12.10
C ARG A 69 4.27 0.65 11.98
N THR A 70 3.52 0.93 13.02
CA THR A 70 2.08 0.70 13.11
C THR A 70 1.30 1.80 12.39
N LEU A 71 0.05 1.51 11.98
CA LEU A 71 -0.84 2.51 11.37
C LEU A 71 -1.07 3.72 12.27
N GLU A 72 -1.12 3.50 13.60
CA GLU A 72 -1.24 4.60 14.56
C GLU A 72 0.01 5.47 14.65
N ALA A 73 1.19 4.87 14.64
CA ALA A 73 2.46 5.59 14.71
C ALA A 73 2.71 6.45 13.46
N LEU A 74 2.09 6.06 12.35
CA LEU A 74 2.09 6.78 11.08
C LEU A 74 0.96 7.81 10.97
N GLY A 75 0.10 7.94 11.98
CA GLY A 75 -1.03 8.87 11.96
C GLY A 75 -2.06 8.55 10.88
N LEU A 76 -2.16 7.28 10.44
CA LEU A 76 -3.07 6.87 9.37
C LEU A 76 -4.52 6.67 9.84
N LEU A 77 -4.79 6.91 11.12
CA LEU A 77 -6.10 6.83 11.75
C LEU A 77 -6.90 8.14 11.60
N PRO A 78 -8.24 8.10 11.68
CA PRO A 78 -9.09 6.90 11.67
C PRO A 78 -9.34 6.36 10.25
N ARG A 79 -9.12 7.21 9.24
CA ARG A 79 -9.32 6.87 7.83
C ARG A 79 -8.20 7.44 6.99
N THR A 80 -7.58 6.58 6.18
CA THR A 80 -6.49 6.96 5.29
C THR A 80 -6.71 6.37 3.91
N THR A 81 -6.20 7.07 2.89
CA THR A 81 -6.10 6.52 1.54
C THR A 81 -4.64 6.31 1.18
N LEU A 82 -4.29 5.09 0.78
CA LEU A 82 -2.98 4.74 0.23
C LEU A 82 -3.12 4.49 -1.25
N CYS A 83 -2.13 4.92 -2.02
CA CYS A 83 -2.08 4.73 -3.45
C CYS A 83 -0.97 3.76 -3.80
N MET A 84 -1.30 2.74 -4.58
CA MET A 84 -0.31 1.87 -5.21
C MET A 84 0.33 2.64 -6.36
N ARG A 85 1.66 2.70 -6.36
CA ARG A 85 2.44 3.21 -7.49
C ARG A 85 3.30 2.09 -8.06
N PRO A 86 3.44 1.99 -9.39
CA PRO A 86 4.30 0.97 -9.97
C PRO A 86 5.76 1.28 -9.60
N LEU A 87 6.49 0.27 -9.13
CA LEU A 87 7.93 0.37 -8.93
C LEU A 87 8.56 0.50 -10.32
N ALA A 88 9.25 1.61 -10.59
CA ALA A 88 9.77 1.96 -11.93
C ALA A 88 10.80 0.94 -12.51
N GLN A 89 11.10 -0.16 -11.80
CA GLN A 89 12.12 -1.14 -12.16
C GLN A 89 11.69 -2.17 -13.22
N HIS A 90 10.45 -2.13 -13.73
CA HIS A 90 10.03 -3.00 -14.85
C HIS A 90 9.64 -2.25 -16.13
N MET A 91 10.07 -0.98 -16.26
CA MET A 91 10.21 -0.38 -17.58
C MET A 91 11.62 -0.70 -18.10
N LEU A 92 11.81 -1.93 -18.57
CA LEU A 92 12.85 -2.14 -19.60
C LEU A 92 12.58 -1.10 -20.68
N PRO A 93 13.57 -0.33 -21.16
CA PRO A 93 13.39 0.33 -22.44
C PRO A 93 13.14 -0.79 -23.44
N VAL A 94 11.90 -0.91 -23.92
CA VAL A 94 11.62 -1.64 -25.15
C VAL A 94 12.40 -0.86 -26.21
N TRP A 95 13.63 -1.31 -26.49
CA TRP A 95 14.39 -0.90 -27.65
C TRP A 95 13.62 -1.42 -28.86
N ASN A 96 12.66 -0.60 -29.31
CA ASN A 96 11.94 -0.79 -30.55
C ASN A 96 12.72 -0.01 -31.62
N GLY A 97 13.40 -0.77 -32.48
CA GLY A 97 14.19 -0.25 -33.59
C GLY A 97 15.69 -0.44 -33.34
N GLY A 98 16.43 -1.14 -34.17
CA GLY A 98 16.15 -1.71 -35.48
C GLY A 98 17.52 -2.05 -36.08
N PHE A 99 17.58 -3.17 -36.81
CA PHE A 99 18.58 -3.49 -37.82
C PHE A 99 20.03 -2.98 -37.67
N ALA A 100 20.97 -3.92 -37.52
CA ALA A 100 22.21 -3.90 -38.30
C ALA A 100 22.84 -5.30 -38.33
N LEU A 101 22.64 -6.02 -39.44
CA LEU A 101 23.67 -6.90 -40.02
C LEU A 101 24.78 -5.98 -40.58
N PRO A 102 26.06 -6.34 -40.45
CA PRO A 102 26.65 -7.27 -41.42
C PRO A 102 27.32 -8.51 -40.80
#